data_AF-A0A8T4KI21-F1
#
_entry.id   AF-A0A8T4KI21-F1
#
_cell.length_a   1.000
_cell.length_b   1.000
_cell.length_c   1.000
_cell.angle_alpha   90.00
_cell.angle_beta   90.00
_cell.angle_gamma   90.00
#
_symmetry.space_group_name_H-M   'P 1'
#
loop_
_entity.id
_entity.type
_entity.pdbx_description
1 polymer ?
#
loop_
_entity_poly.entity_id
_entity_poly.type
_entity_poly.pdbx_seq_one_letter_code
_entity_poly.pdbx_strand_id
1 'polypeptide(L)'
;MKLRGRINKKLKKYVEELNRFVFSYKIPAAKLRSEIAEHFSFIRWVFKRIFLPIALFYIIVGLIFKVWIVDSLFLGFFVFIYSNFLPDIDSVFKINAKKDNWYERYLLLFFAPIILFYLFSENSKHLYSSKPKPFHNLSSVVAYGTFLLILGFLFYRNWLEMISLPVFGIVGYLTHLSVDKYI
;
A
#
# COMPACT_ATOMS: atom_id res chain seq x y z
N MET A 1 -26.84 53.14 20.11
CA MET A 1 -25.71 52.46 20.79
C MET A 1 -25.78 50.92 20.84
N LYS A 2 -26.96 50.26 20.84
CA LYS A 2 -27.09 48.78 20.96
C LYS A 2 -26.69 47.93 19.73
N LEU A 3 -26.65 48.49 18.51
CA LEU A 3 -26.30 47.73 17.29
C LEU A 3 -24.81 47.38 17.19
N ARG A 4 -23.92 48.28 17.65
CA ARG A 4 -22.46 48.10 17.58
C ARG A 4 -21.96 46.91 18.43
N GLY A 5 -22.60 46.66 19.58
CA GLY A 5 -22.29 45.52 20.45
C GLY A 5 -22.73 44.16 19.89
N ARG A 6 -23.81 44.10 19.10
CA ARG A 6 -24.28 42.85 18.47
C ARG A 6 -23.40 42.43 17.29
N ILE A 7 -22.88 43.40 16.52
CA ILE A 7 -21.97 43.14 15.39
C ILE A 7 -20.63 42.57 15.90
N ASN A 8 -20.06 43.15 16.97
CA ASN A 8 -18.83 42.63 17.59
C ASN A 8 -18.98 41.20 18.12
N LYS A 9 -20.13 40.83 18.68
CA LYS A 9 -20.37 39.47 19.19
C LYS A 9 -20.47 38.44 18.06
N LYS A 10 -21.12 38.78 16.95
CA LYS A 10 -21.18 37.91 15.76
C LYS A 10 -19.81 37.74 15.10
N LEU A 11 -19.05 38.83 14.97
CA LEU A 11 -17.71 38.79 14.38
C LEU A 11 -16.75 37.93 15.21
N LYS A 12 -16.79 38.09 16.55
CA LYS A 12 -15.97 37.28 17.46
C LYS A 12 -16.31 35.79 17.37
N LYS A 13 -17.61 35.45 17.32
CA LYS A 13 -18.06 34.06 17.13
C LYS A 13 -17.58 33.47 15.79
N TYR A 14 -17.67 34.26 14.71
CA TYR A 14 -17.19 33.85 13.39
C TYR A 14 -15.68 33.58 13.39
N VAL A 15 -14.88 34.46 14.01
CA VAL A 15 -13.42 34.27 14.13
C VAL A 15 -13.07 33.06 15.00
N GLU A 16 -13.83 32.78 16.06
CA GLU A 16 -13.64 31.58 16.90
C GLU A 16 -14.02 30.27 16.16
N GLU A 17 -15.04 30.30 15.30
CA GLU A 17 -15.39 29.17 14.43
C GLU A 17 -14.34 28.96 13.33
N LEU A 18 -13.86 30.04 12.70
CA LEU A 18 -12.81 29.98 11.69
C LEU A 18 -11.49 29.48 12.27
N ASN A 19 -11.11 29.95 13.46
CA ASN A 19 -9.92 29.46 14.16
C ASN A 19 -10.06 27.99 14.55
N ARG A 20 -11.23 27.54 15.02
CA ARG A 20 -11.47 26.12 15.29
C ARG A 20 -11.36 25.27 14.02
N PHE A 21 -11.91 25.72 12.91
CA PHE A 21 -11.82 25.05 11.62
C PHE A 21 -10.36 24.97 11.11
N VAL A 22 -9.61 26.07 11.19
CA VAL A 22 -8.20 26.10 10.78
C VAL A 22 -7.33 25.23 11.70
N PHE A 23 -7.57 25.24 13.02
CA PHE A 23 -6.87 24.35 13.96
C PHE A 23 -7.26 22.89 13.76
N SER A 24 -8.52 22.59 13.45
CA SER A 24 -8.97 21.22 13.20
C SER A 24 -8.41 20.63 11.92
N TYR A 25 -7.88 21.43 10.99
CA TYR A 25 -7.14 20.96 9.81
C TYR A 25 -5.62 20.92 10.02
N LYS A 26 -5.06 21.84 10.83
CA LYS A 26 -3.63 21.82 11.18
C LYS A 26 -3.24 20.57 11.97
N ILE A 27 -4.08 20.09 12.88
CA ILE A 27 -3.80 18.89 13.69
C ILE A 27 -3.78 17.62 12.82
N PRO A 28 -4.77 17.36 11.93
CA PRO A 28 -4.71 16.28 10.94
C PRO A 28 -3.55 16.41 9.96
N ALA A 29 -3.20 17.62 9.50
CA ALA A 29 -2.09 17.80 8.57
C ALA A 29 -0.73 17.49 9.23
N ALA A 30 -0.53 17.88 10.50
CA ALA A 30 0.68 17.56 11.25
C ALA A 30 0.78 16.05 11.52
N LYS A 31 -0.34 15.42 11.90
CA LYS A 31 -0.41 13.97 12.14
C LYS A 31 -0.21 13.15 10.86
N LEU A 32 -0.83 13.57 9.75
CA LEU A 32 -0.63 12.98 8.44
C LEU A 32 0.83 13.11 7.99
N ARG A 33 1.46 14.27 8.25
CA ARG A 33 2.87 14.49 7.90
C ARG A 33 3.81 13.63 8.74
N SER A 34 3.53 13.41 10.03
CA SER A 34 4.33 12.48 10.85
C SER A 34 4.15 11.03 10.38
N GLU A 35 2.93 10.59 10.09
CA GLU A 35 2.66 9.24 9.56
C GLU A 35 3.36 9.02 8.21
N ILE A 36 3.30 9.99 7.27
CA ILE A 36 4.02 9.94 6.00
C ILE A 36 5.54 9.92 6.21
N ALA A 37 6.07 10.69 7.15
CA ALA A 37 7.50 10.75 7.43
C ALA A 37 8.04 9.42 7.99
N GLU A 38 7.26 8.78 8.88
CA GLU A 38 7.57 7.46 9.42
C GLU A 38 7.59 6.42 8.29
N HIS A 39 6.55 6.38 7.45
CA HIS A 39 6.52 5.50 6.28
C HIS A 39 7.65 5.78 5.29
N PHE A 40 8.01 7.05 5.06
CA PHE A 40 9.11 7.40 4.16
C PHE A 40 10.47 6.94 4.69
N SER A 41 10.70 7.06 6.00
CA SER A 41 11.93 6.57 6.64
C SER A 41 12.07 5.05 6.48
N PHE A 42 10.95 4.34 6.62
CA PHE A 42 10.87 2.89 6.44
C PHE A 42 11.14 2.50 4.98
N ILE A 43 10.43 3.09 4.02
CA ILE A 43 10.65 2.84 2.59
C ILE A 43 12.10 3.12 2.20
N ARG A 44 12.69 4.22 2.69
CA ARG A 44 14.09 4.56 2.43
C ARG A 44 15.05 3.50 2.97
N TRP A 45 14.78 2.96 4.16
CA TRP A 45 15.57 1.88 4.75
C TRP A 45 15.47 0.60 3.90
N VAL A 46 14.23 0.19 3.59
CA VAL A 46 13.92 -1.00 2.79
C VAL A 46 14.54 -0.90 1.40
N PHE A 47 14.43 0.27 0.75
CA PHE A 47 14.99 0.51 -0.56
C PHE A 47 16.51 0.32 -0.58
N LYS A 48 17.22 0.92 0.37
CA LYS A 48 18.69 0.86 0.41
C LYS A 48 19.21 -0.52 0.78
N ARG A 49 18.54 -1.23 1.69
CA ARG A 49 19.04 -2.48 2.25
C ARG A 49 18.53 -3.73 1.55
N ILE A 50 17.38 -3.67 0.90
CA ILE A 50 16.73 -4.83 0.28
C ILE A 50 16.62 -4.65 -1.23
N PHE A 51 15.95 -3.59 -1.68
CA PHE A 51 15.70 -3.39 -3.11
C PHE A 51 17.00 -3.20 -3.90
N LEU A 52 17.89 -2.31 -3.44
CA LEU A 52 19.10 -1.95 -4.17
C LEU A 52 20.06 -3.15 -4.37
N PRO A 53 20.36 -3.98 -3.36
CA PRO A 53 21.17 -5.19 -3.57
C PRO A 53 20.55 -6.17 -4.58
N ILE A 54 19.23 -6.39 -4.50
CA ILE A 54 18.52 -7.30 -5.41
C ILE A 54 18.51 -6.73 -6.84
N ALA A 55 18.30 -5.43 -7.00
CA ALA A 55 18.36 -4.76 -8.29
C ALA A 55 19.76 -4.86 -8.92
N LEU A 56 20.82 -4.64 -8.14
CA LEU A 56 22.20 -4.79 -8.62
C LEU A 56 22.49 -6.23 -9.04
N PHE A 57 22.07 -7.21 -8.25
CA PHE A 57 22.19 -8.62 -8.60
C PHE A 57 21.44 -8.94 -9.90
N TYR A 58 20.21 -8.45 -10.03
CA TYR A 58 19.39 -8.62 -11.22
C TYR A 58 20.04 -8.02 -12.48
N ILE A 59 20.65 -6.83 -12.37
CA ILE A 59 21.44 -6.21 -13.45
C ILE A 59 22.63 -7.07 -13.86
N ILE A 60 23.40 -7.59 -12.89
CA ILE A 60 24.54 -8.47 -13.19
C ILE A 60 24.08 -9.72 -13.94
N VAL A 61 22.99 -10.35 -13.48
CA VAL A 61 22.40 -11.52 -14.14
C VAL A 61 21.95 -11.17 -15.56
N GLY A 62 21.25 -10.03 -15.74
CA GLY A 62 20.85 -9.54 -17.06
C GLY A 62 22.02 -9.36 -18.02
N LEU A 63 23.15 -8.82 -17.54
CA LEU A 63 24.36 -8.65 -18.34
C LEU A 63 24.97 -10.00 -18.75
N ILE A 64 25.05 -10.98 -17.84
CA ILE A 64 25.57 -12.32 -18.11
C ILE A 64 24.74 -13.02 -19.19
N PHE A 65 23.41 -12.95 -19.08
CA PHE A 65 22.48 -13.58 -20.02
C PHE A 65 22.18 -12.71 -21.27
N LYS A 66 22.78 -11.52 -21.37
CA LYS A 66 22.55 -10.55 -22.46
C LYS A 66 21.08 -10.20 -22.67
N VAL A 67 20.33 -10.07 -21.57
CA VAL A 67 18.90 -9.72 -21.57
C VAL A 67 18.77 -8.23 -21.26
N TRP A 68 17.94 -7.52 -22.04
CA TRP A 68 17.55 -6.17 -21.71
C TRP A 68 16.50 -6.22 -20.60
N ILE A 69 16.85 -5.73 -19.40
CA ILE A 69 16.03 -5.91 -18.18
C ILE A 69 15.52 -4.58 -17.60
N VAL A 70 15.66 -3.48 -18.33
CA VAL A 70 15.40 -2.13 -17.78
C VAL A 70 13.92 -1.93 -17.47
N ASP A 71 13.06 -2.38 -18.38
CA ASP A 71 11.61 -2.38 -18.27
C ASP A 71 11.12 -3.30 -17.14
N SER A 72 11.62 -4.53 -17.09
CA SER A 72 11.27 -5.49 -16.03
C SER A 72 11.76 -5.05 -14.65
N LEU A 73 12.94 -4.44 -14.55
CA LEU A 73 13.45 -3.83 -13.32
C LEU A 73 12.61 -2.62 -12.88
N PHE A 74 12.24 -1.76 -13.83
CA PHE A 74 11.39 -0.60 -13.55
C PHE A 74 10.01 -1.03 -13.04
N LEU A 75 9.37 -2.00 -13.71
CA LEU A 75 8.09 -2.54 -13.25
C LEU A 75 8.24 -3.28 -11.92
N GLY A 76 9.31 -4.04 -11.75
CA GLY A 76 9.67 -4.71 -10.50
C GLY A 76 9.81 -3.74 -9.32
N PHE A 77 10.35 -2.54 -9.54
CA PHE A 77 10.39 -1.49 -8.51
C PHE A 77 8.99 -1.07 -8.04
N PHE A 78 8.05 -0.81 -8.95
CA PHE A 78 6.67 -0.47 -8.56
C PHE A 78 5.99 -1.62 -7.84
N VAL A 79 6.16 -2.84 -8.33
CA VAL A 79 5.62 -4.04 -7.69
C VAL A 79 6.21 -4.21 -6.30
N PHE A 80 7.51 -4.00 -6.11
CA PHE A 80 8.17 -4.07 -4.80
C PHE A 80 7.57 -3.08 -3.81
N ILE A 81 7.44 -1.81 -4.20
CA ILE A 81 6.86 -0.77 -3.34
C ILE A 81 5.41 -1.11 -3.01
N TYR A 82 4.61 -1.43 -4.02
CA TYR A 82 3.22 -1.82 -3.83
C TYR A 82 3.06 -3.02 -2.88
N SER A 83 3.90 -4.04 -3.03
CA SER A 83 3.85 -5.25 -2.21
C SER A 83 4.23 -5.00 -0.75
N ASN A 84 5.01 -3.96 -0.45
CA ASN A 84 5.29 -3.55 0.94
C ASN A 84 4.06 -2.95 1.64
N PHE A 85 3.08 -2.43 0.90
CA PHE A 85 1.84 -1.86 1.47
C PHE A 85 0.67 -2.82 1.41
N LEU A 86 0.77 -3.85 0.58
CA LEU A 86 -0.32 -4.78 0.32
C LEU A 86 -0.88 -5.45 1.59
N PRO A 87 -0.07 -5.85 2.60
CA PRO A 87 -0.61 -6.47 3.81
C PRO A 87 -1.43 -5.49 4.68
N ASP A 88 -1.14 -4.19 4.64
CA ASP A 88 -1.86 -3.16 5.42
C ASP A 88 -3.28 -2.90 4.91
N ILE A 89 -3.59 -3.37 3.70
CA ILE A 89 -4.93 -3.31 3.12
C ILE A 89 -5.93 -4.17 3.92
N ASP A 90 -5.43 -5.03 4.82
CA ASP A 90 -6.21 -5.72 5.84
C ASP A 90 -7.15 -4.77 6.63
N SER A 91 -6.74 -3.51 6.81
CA SER A 91 -7.52 -2.46 7.49
C SER A 91 -8.91 -2.19 6.90
N VAL A 92 -9.14 -2.60 5.65
CA VAL A 92 -10.42 -2.41 4.96
C VAL A 92 -11.47 -3.46 5.35
N PHE A 93 -11.04 -4.60 5.90
CA PHE A 93 -11.97 -5.65 6.31
C PHE A 93 -12.64 -5.36 7.66
N LYS A 94 -13.94 -5.64 7.72
CA LYS A 94 -14.66 -5.79 8.99
C LYS A 94 -14.58 -7.23 9.46
N ILE A 95 -14.32 -7.43 10.76
CA ILE A 95 -14.26 -8.77 11.34
C ILE A 95 -15.68 -9.35 11.45
N ASN A 96 -15.98 -10.38 10.65
CA ASN A 96 -17.24 -11.13 10.72
C ASN A 96 -17.08 -12.51 10.06
N ALA A 97 -16.95 -13.56 10.88
CA ALA A 97 -16.75 -14.92 10.40
C ALA A 97 -17.92 -15.46 9.55
N LYS A 98 -19.15 -15.00 9.77
CA LYS A 98 -20.33 -15.48 9.02
C LYS A 98 -20.43 -14.88 7.62
N LYS A 99 -19.70 -13.80 7.35
CA LYS A 99 -19.72 -13.07 6.07
C LYS A 99 -18.38 -13.09 5.34
N ASP A 100 -17.39 -13.85 5.84
CA ASP A 100 -16.06 -13.96 5.23
C ASP A 100 -16.14 -14.70 3.89
N ASN A 101 -15.96 -13.94 2.82
CA ASN A 101 -15.89 -14.45 1.46
C ASN A 101 -14.43 -14.51 1.02
N TRP A 102 -13.87 -15.72 0.99
CA TRP A 102 -12.45 -15.92 0.64
C TRP A 102 -12.09 -15.35 -0.73
N TYR A 103 -13.01 -15.37 -1.71
CA TYR A 103 -12.77 -14.85 -3.06
C TYR A 103 -12.67 -13.32 -3.09
N GLU A 104 -13.48 -12.60 -2.32
CA GLU A 104 -13.38 -11.13 -2.18
C GLU A 104 -12.02 -10.75 -1.60
N ARG A 105 -11.53 -11.55 -0.65
CA ARG A 105 -10.21 -11.37 -0.05
C ARG A 105 -9.09 -11.49 -1.10
N TYR A 106 -9.07 -12.55 -1.90
CA TYR A 106 -8.02 -12.68 -2.92
C TYR A 106 -8.19 -11.70 -4.07
N LEU A 107 -9.41 -11.29 -4.40
CA LEU A 107 -9.67 -10.27 -5.40
C LEU A 107 -9.08 -8.92 -4.95
N LEU A 108 -9.25 -8.56 -3.67
CA LEU A 108 -8.57 -7.40 -3.08
C LEU A 108 -7.05 -7.57 -3.11
N LEU A 109 -6.52 -8.75 -2.78
CA LEU A 109 -5.07 -9.02 -2.80
C LEU A 109 -4.44 -8.77 -4.18
N PHE A 110 -5.11 -9.23 -5.24
CA PHE A 110 -4.59 -9.16 -6.60
C PHE A 110 -4.85 -7.82 -7.28
N PHE A 111 -5.94 -7.14 -6.94
CA PHE A 111 -6.41 -5.93 -7.63
C PHE A 111 -6.65 -4.75 -6.69
N ALA A 112 -5.87 -4.65 -5.61
CA ALA A 112 -6.12 -3.69 -4.54
C ALA A 112 -6.31 -2.24 -5.01
N PRO A 113 -5.54 -1.67 -5.95
CA PRO A 113 -5.76 -0.30 -6.41
C PRO A 113 -7.15 -0.09 -7.01
N ILE A 114 -7.63 -1.05 -7.80
CA ILE A 114 -8.95 -1.00 -8.44
C ILE A 114 -10.05 -1.16 -7.39
N ILE A 115 -9.88 -2.11 -6.48
CA ILE A 115 -10.88 -2.42 -5.45
C ILE A 115 -10.94 -1.33 -4.39
N LEU A 116 -9.81 -0.78 -3.95
CA LEU A 116 -9.77 0.37 -3.06
C LEU A 116 -10.46 1.58 -3.69
N PHE A 117 -10.19 1.86 -4.97
CA PHE A 117 -10.89 2.94 -5.68
C PHE A 117 -12.41 2.75 -5.67
N TYR A 118 -12.90 1.53 -5.92
CA TYR A 118 -14.32 1.21 -5.82
C TYR A 118 -14.85 1.34 -4.38
N LEU A 119 -14.08 0.90 -3.38
CA LEU A 119 -14.47 0.95 -1.97
C LEU A 119 -14.58 2.37 -1.42
N PHE A 120 -13.80 3.32 -1.95
CA PHE A 120 -13.93 4.75 -1.61
C PHE A 120 -15.11 5.45 -2.29
N SER A 121 -15.84 4.77 -3.18
CA SER A 121 -17.12 5.27 -3.70
C SER A 121 -18.22 5.15 -2.65
N GLU A 122 -19.13 6.13 -2.57
CA GLU A 122 -20.24 6.21 -1.60
C GLU A 122 -21.17 4.98 -1.62
N ASN A 123 -21.12 4.14 -2.67
CA ASN A 123 -22.00 2.98 -2.87
C ASN A 123 -21.35 1.63 -2.52
N SER A 124 -20.17 1.61 -1.90
CA SER A 124 -19.43 0.37 -1.72
C SER A 124 -19.95 -0.49 -0.55
N LYS A 125 -19.97 -1.81 -0.75
CA LYS A 125 -20.25 -2.78 0.32
C LYS A 125 -18.97 -3.01 1.13
N HIS A 126 -19.12 -3.15 2.44
CA HIS A 126 -17.99 -3.54 3.30
C HIS A 126 -17.47 -4.93 2.93
N LEU A 127 -16.15 -5.08 2.92
CA LEU A 127 -15.50 -6.39 2.88
C LEU A 127 -15.43 -6.99 4.27
N TYR A 128 -15.56 -8.31 4.36
CA TYR A 128 -15.55 -9.03 5.63
C TYR A 128 -14.46 -10.10 5.66
N SER A 129 -13.87 -10.30 6.83
CA SER A 129 -12.88 -11.35 7.07
C SER A 129 -13.16 -12.03 8.42
N SER A 130 -12.87 -13.33 8.51
CA SER A 130 -12.88 -14.06 9.78
C SER A 130 -11.65 -13.78 10.63
N LYS A 131 -10.57 -13.25 10.03
CA LYS A 131 -9.30 -12.94 10.67
C LYS A 131 -9.06 -11.42 10.72
N PRO A 132 -8.41 -10.88 11.75
CA PRO A 132 -8.11 -9.46 11.85
C PRO A 132 -7.05 -9.00 10.82
N LYS A 133 -6.09 -9.86 10.49
CA LYS A 133 -5.03 -9.59 9.50
C LYS A 133 -4.97 -10.72 8.45
N PRO A 134 -5.94 -10.79 7.52
CA PRO A 134 -6.05 -11.89 6.58
C PRO A 134 -4.88 -12.03 5.60
N PHE A 135 -4.06 -10.99 5.40
CA PHE A 135 -2.90 -11.00 4.51
C PHE A 135 -1.56 -11.19 5.22
N HIS A 136 -1.52 -11.15 6.56
CA HIS A 136 -0.28 -11.38 7.31
C HIS A 136 0.03 -12.87 7.51
N ASN A 137 0.22 -13.59 6.40
CA ASN A 137 0.57 -15.01 6.39
C ASN A 137 1.27 -15.42 5.09
N LEU A 138 2.06 -16.50 5.17
CA LEU A 138 2.78 -17.05 4.03
C LEU A 138 1.87 -17.55 2.91
N SER A 139 0.66 -18.02 3.21
CA SER A 139 -0.29 -18.46 2.17
C SER A 139 -0.67 -17.30 1.24
N SER A 140 -0.83 -16.10 1.78
CA SER A 140 -1.11 -14.89 0.99
C SER A 140 0.10 -14.46 0.16
N VAL A 141 1.32 -14.60 0.70
CA VAL A 141 2.57 -14.40 -0.05
C VAL A 141 2.65 -15.36 -1.25
N VAL A 142 2.36 -16.64 -1.06
CA VAL A 142 2.39 -17.66 -2.12
C VAL A 142 1.32 -17.40 -3.18
N ALA A 143 0.09 -17.07 -2.75
CA ALA A 143 -1.00 -16.75 -3.67
C ALA A 143 -0.68 -15.53 -4.54
N TYR A 144 -0.18 -14.46 -3.91
CA TYR A 144 0.22 -13.24 -4.59
C TYR A 144 1.44 -13.45 -5.49
N GLY A 145 2.44 -14.20 -5.03
CA GLY A 145 3.60 -14.59 -5.84
C GLY A 145 3.22 -15.38 -7.08
N THR A 146 2.30 -16.33 -6.95
CA THR A 146 1.74 -17.09 -8.10
C THR A 146 1.04 -16.17 -9.08
N PHE A 147 0.23 -15.23 -8.58
CA PHE A 147 -0.43 -14.23 -9.42
C PHE A 147 0.59 -13.37 -10.20
N LEU A 148 1.63 -12.88 -9.52
CA LEU A 148 2.70 -12.10 -10.18
C LEU A 148 3.49 -12.91 -11.20
N LEU A 149 3.70 -14.21 -10.95
CA LEU A 149 4.32 -15.11 -11.92
C LEU A 149 3.46 -15.23 -13.18
N ILE A 150 2.14 -15.39 -13.04
CA ILE A 150 1.20 -15.40 -14.18
C ILE A 150 1.30 -14.09 -14.96
N LEU A 151 1.33 -12.94 -14.27
CA LEU A 151 1.53 -11.65 -14.93
C LEU A 151 2.89 -11.57 -15.65
N GLY A 152 3.95 -12.11 -15.05
CA GLY A 152 5.27 -12.19 -15.66
C GLY A 152 5.25 -12.95 -16.99
N PHE A 153 4.54 -14.09 -17.04
CA PHE A 153 4.33 -14.85 -18.28
C PHE A 153 3.51 -14.09 -19.34
N LEU A 154 2.61 -13.20 -18.93
CA LEU A 154 1.82 -12.39 -19.86
C LEU A 154 2.60 -11.21 -20.43
N PHE A 155 3.45 -10.57 -19.62
CA PHE A 155 4.19 -9.37 -20.04
C PHE A 155 5.50 -9.68 -20.77
N TYR A 156 6.18 -10.76 -20.40
CA TYR A 156 7.55 -11.01 -20.84
C TYR A 156 7.71 -12.36 -21.53
N ARG A 157 8.63 -12.41 -22.50
CA ARG A 157 9.04 -13.63 -23.20
C ARG A 157 10.30 -14.26 -22.62
N ASN A 158 11.18 -13.46 -22.03
CA ASN A 158 12.40 -13.95 -21.42
C ASN A 158 12.12 -14.46 -20.00
N TRP A 159 12.66 -15.63 -19.65
CA TRP A 159 12.47 -16.22 -18.33
C TRP A 159 12.96 -15.31 -17.18
N LEU A 160 14.05 -14.56 -17.39
CA LEU A 160 14.62 -13.67 -16.39
C LEU A 160 13.70 -12.48 -16.09
N GLU A 161 13.02 -11.98 -17.11
CA GLU A 161 12.03 -10.92 -16.99
C GLU A 161 10.72 -11.46 -16.40
N MET A 162 10.29 -12.66 -16.81
CA MET A 162 9.10 -13.33 -16.26
C MET A 162 9.18 -13.50 -14.74
N ILE A 163 10.33 -13.91 -14.20
CA ILE A 163 10.50 -14.11 -12.76
C ILE A 163 10.75 -12.82 -11.98
N SER A 164 11.01 -11.70 -12.66
CA SER A 164 11.31 -10.43 -11.99
C SER A 164 10.15 -9.98 -11.10
N LEU A 165 8.91 -10.02 -11.63
CA LEU A 165 7.72 -9.58 -10.91
C LEU A 165 7.50 -10.38 -9.61
N PRO A 166 7.43 -11.73 -9.63
CA PRO A 166 7.28 -12.48 -8.39
C PRO A 166 8.47 -12.30 -7.45
N VAL A 167 9.71 -12.21 -7.94
CA VAL A 167 10.88 -11.98 -7.07
C VAL A 167 10.76 -10.64 -6.34
N PHE A 168 10.56 -9.53 -7.05
CA PHE A 168 10.46 -8.21 -6.43
C PHE A 168 9.20 -8.08 -5.56
N GLY A 169 8.07 -8.64 -5.99
CA GLY A 169 6.84 -8.59 -5.21
C GLY A 169 6.87 -9.43 -3.93
N ILE A 170 7.35 -10.67 -4.01
CA ILE A 170 7.49 -11.55 -2.84
C ILE A 170 8.46 -10.93 -1.84
N VAL A 171 9.61 -10.44 -2.29
CA VAL A 171 10.58 -9.80 -1.39
C VAL A 171 9.97 -8.57 -0.73
N GLY A 172 9.25 -7.73 -1.47
CA GLY A 172 8.57 -6.56 -0.90
C GLY A 172 7.55 -6.95 0.18
N TYR A 173 6.74 -7.98 -0.10
CA TYR A 173 5.78 -8.52 0.84
C TYR A 173 6.45 -9.10 2.09
N LEU A 174 7.46 -9.95 1.91
CA LEU A 174 8.20 -10.57 3.01
C LEU A 174 8.89 -9.52 3.88
N THR A 175 9.44 -8.47 3.28
CA THR A 175 10.05 -7.36 4.02
C THR A 175 9.05 -6.70 4.96
N HIS A 176 7.82 -6.46 4.50
CA HIS A 176 6.76 -5.97 5.36
C HIS A 176 6.48 -6.94 6.52
N LEU A 177 6.28 -8.24 6.23
CA LEU A 177 5.99 -9.23 7.28
C LEU A 177 7.11 -9.37 8.31
N SER A 178 8.38 -9.31 7.89
CA SER A 178 9.54 -9.37 8.80
C SER A 178 9.59 -8.16 9.73
N VAL A 179 9.23 -6.99 9.24
CA VAL A 179 9.23 -5.75 10.04
C VAL A 179 8.10 -5.78 11.06
N ASP A 180 6.94 -6.30 10.65
CA ASP A 180 5.78 -6.52 11.51
C ASP A 180 5.90 -7.78 12.40
N LYS A 181 7.03 -8.52 12.32
CA LYS A 181 7.35 -9.73 13.11
C LYS A 181 6.35 -10.89 12.93
N TYR A 182 5.83 -11.08 11.73
CA TYR A 182 4.99 -12.24 11.37
C TYR A 182 5.78 -13.42 10.83
N ILE A 183 7.08 -13.22 10.55
CA ILE A 183 8.05 -14.21 10.11
C ILE A 183 9.43 -13.90 10.70
#